data_AF-A0AAJ1RCJ5-F1
#
_entry.id   AF-A0AAJ1RCJ5-F1
#
_cell.length_a   1.000
_cell.length_b   1.000
_cell.length_c   1.000
_cell.angle_alpha   90.00
_cell.angle_beta   90.00
_cell.angle_gamma   90.00
#
_symmetry.space_group_name_H-M   'P 1'
#
loop_
_entity.id
_entity.type
_entity.pdbx_description
1 polymer ?
#
loop_
_entity_poly.entity_id
_entity_poly.type
_entity_poly.pdbx_seq_one_letter_code
_entity_poly.pdbx_strand_id
1 'polypeptide(L)'
;MRKYVAEFMGTFMLVFLGTGAVVIAKGDALTIGLAFGLAITVSAYAFGGIVIGITLSFLIIFALNLTGGSLNPARSIGPALFAGGSAFAHLWLYILAPEVGAILAAFFSKYLLGSEY
;
A
#
# COMPACT_ATOMS: atom_id res chain seq x y z
N MET A 1 -25.56 3.62 -12.94
CA MET A 1 -25.85 2.18 -12.76
C MET A 1 -24.59 1.35 -12.48
N ARG A 2 -23.64 1.16 -13.42
CA ARG A 2 -22.47 0.26 -13.23
C ARG A 2 -21.57 0.57 -12.01
N LYS A 3 -21.33 1.85 -11.72
CA LYS A 3 -20.50 2.27 -10.55
C LYS A 3 -21.16 1.91 -9.21
N TYR A 4 -22.45 2.21 -9.05
CA TYR A 4 -23.20 1.87 -7.84
C TYR A 4 -23.30 0.36 -7.60
N VAL A 5 -23.45 -0.43 -8.67
CA VAL A 5 -23.43 -1.90 -8.58
C VAL A 5 -22.06 -2.41 -8.17
N ALA A 6 -20.98 -1.81 -8.66
CA ALA A 6 -19.61 -2.19 -8.27
C ALA A 6 -19.31 -1.86 -6.80
N GLU A 7 -19.68 -0.66 -6.33
CA GLU A 7 -19.53 -0.26 -4.91
C GLU A 7 -20.33 -1.16 -3.97
N PHE A 8 -21.59 -1.44 -4.32
CA PHE A 8 -22.45 -2.35 -3.57
C PHE A 8 -21.86 -3.76 -3.53
N MET A 9 -21.43 -4.30 -4.68
CA MET A 9 -20.87 -5.65 -4.75
C MET A 9 -19.53 -5.77 -4.02
N GLY A 10 -18.66 -4.76 -4.16
CA GLY A 10 -17.38 -4.72 -3.43
C GLY A 10 -17.59 -4.73 -1.92
N THR A 11 -18.47 -3.85 -1.43
CA THR A 11 -18.77 -3.75 0.00
C THR A 11 -19.47 -5.01 0.52
N PHE A 12 -20.47 -5.53 -0.21
CA PHE A 12 -21.17 -6.76 0.13
C PHE A 12 -20.20 -7.95 0.23
N MET A 13 -19.34 -8.14 -0.77
CA MET A 13 -18.37 -9.24 -0.77
C MET A 13 -17.35 -9.10 0.36
N LEU A 14 -16.84 -7.90 0.62
CA LEU A 14 -15.89 -7.65 1.70
C LEU A 14 -16.48 -8.02 3.08
N VAL A 15 -17.69 -7.54 3.36
CA VAL A 15 -18.35 -7.78 4.65
C VAL A 15 -18.81 -9.24 4.78
N PHE A 16 -19.41 -9.81 3.73
CA PHE A 16 -19.89 -11.19 3.73
C PHE A 16 -18.74 -12.19 3.92
N LEU A 17 -17.63 -12.01 3.21
CA LEU A 17 -16.46 -12.89 3.36
C LEU A 17 -15.80 -12.71 4.73
N GLY A 18 -15.67 -11.47 5.22
CA GLY A 18 -15.07 -11.20 6.52
C GLY A 18 -15.87 -11.79 7.69
N THR A 19 -17.17 -11.48 7.75
CA THR A 19 -18.07 -11.99 8.81
C THR A 19 -18.32 -13.49 8.69
N GLY A 20 -18.47 -14.01 7.47
CA GLY A 20 -18.57 -15.45 7.20
C GLY A 20 -17.33 -16.22 7.67
N ALA A 21 -16.13 -15.67 7.46
CA ALA A 21 -14.89 -16.26 7.94
C ALA A 21 -14.86 -16.34 9.48
N VAL A 22 -15.33 -15.32 10.20
CA VAL A 22 -15.40 -15.33 11.68
C VAL A 22 -16.33 -16.45 12.18
N VAL A 23 -17.50 -16.60 11.55
CA VAL A 23 -18.49 -17.63 11.93
C VAL A 23 -17.95 -19.03 11.66
N ILE A 24 -17.32 -19.25 10.51
CA ILE A 24 -16.75 -20.56 10.13
C ILE A 24 -15.53 -20.91 11.00
N ALA A 25 -14.67 -19.93 11.24
CA ALA A 25 -13.43 -20.11 12.00
C ALA A 25 -13.64 -20.21 13.52
N LYS A 26 -14.84 -19.88 14.03
CA LYS A 26 -15.16 -19.88 15.48
C LYS A 26 -14.12 -19.11 16.32
N GLY A 27 -13.61 -18.01 15.78
CA GLY A 27 -12.59 -17.18 16.44
C GLY A 27 -11.14 -17.65 16.26
N ASP A 28 -10.86 -18.67 15.44
CA ASP A 28 -9.49 -19.01 15.04
C ASP A 28 -8.86 -17.86 14.22
N ALA A 29 -7.92 -17.17 14.85
CA ALA A 29 -7.26 -16.00 14.28
C ALA A 29 -6.48 -16.32 13.00
N LEU A 30 -5.94 -17.54 12.87
CA LEU A 30 -5.20 -17.95 11.69
C LEU A 30 -6.13 -18.02 10.46
N THR A 31 -7.25 -18.73 10.58
CA THR A 31 -8.22 -18.87 9.49
C THR A 31 -8.82 -17.52 9.10
N ILE A 32 -9.16 -16.66 10.08
CA ILE A 32 -9.66 -15.31 9.83
C ILE A 32 -8.60 -14.46 9.12
N GLY A 33 -7.36 -14.49 9.62
CA GLY A 33 -6.23 -13.77 9.03
C GLY A 33 -5.94 -14.19 7.60
N LEU A 34 -6.01 -15.49 7.29
CA LEU A 34 -5.83 -16.01 5.94
C LEU A 34 -6.96 -15.58 4.99
N ALA A 35 -8.22 -15.59 5.44
CA ALA A 35 -9.35 -15.15 4.62
C ALA A 35 -9.26 -13.66 4.26
N PHE A 36 -8.99 -12.80 5.24
CA PHE A 36 -8.78 -11.36 5.01
C PHE A 36 -7.54 -11.10 4.18
N GLY A 37 -6.42 -11.77 4.48
CA GLY A 37 -5.17 -11.63 3.73
C GLY A 37 -5.33 -12.00 2.26
N LEU A 38 -6.04 -13.10 1.95
CA LEU A 38 -6.35 -13.49 0.58
C LEU A 38 -7.26 -12.46 -0.11
N ALA A 39 -8.30 -11.98 0.56
CA ALA A 39 -9.19 -10.96 -0.01
C ALA A 39 -8.43 -9.67 -0.36
N ILE A 40 -7.61 -9.17 0.57
CA ILE A 40 -6.75 -7.99 0.33
C ILE A 40 -5.79 -8.25 -0.82
N THR A 41 -5.18 -9.44 -0.88
CA THR A 41 -4.28 -9.83 -1.97
C THR A 41 -4.99 -9.78 -3.31
N VAL A 42 -6.17 -10.40 -3.44
CA VAL A 42 -6.97 -10.39 -4.68
C VAL A 42 -7.33 -8.95 -5.08
N SER A 43 -7.76 -8.12 -4.13
CA SER A 43 -8.05 -6.69 -4.39
C SER A 43 -6.80 -5.93 -4.84
N ALA A 44 -5.64 -6.17 -4.23
CA ALA A 44 -4.38 -5.57 -4.63
C ALA A 44 -3.95 -5.99 -6.04
N TYR A 45 -4.16 -7.24 -6.45
CA TYR A 45 -3.91 -7.68 -7.82
C TYR A 45 -4.91 -7.08 -8.82
N ALA A 46 -6.18 -6.94 -8.45
CA ALA A 46 -7.21 -6.42 -9.33
C ALA A 46 -7.10 -4.90 -9.56
N PHE A 47 -6.79 -4.13 -8.51
CA PHE A 47 -6.83 -2.66 -8.54
C PHE A 47 -5.52 -1.99 -8.12
N GLY A 48 -4.61 -2.70 -7.48
CA GLY A 48 -3.37 -2.11 -6.96
C GLY A 48 -2.50 -1.49 -8.06
N GLY A 49 -2.45 -2.11 -9.25
CA GLY A 49 -1.68 -1.57 -10.37
C GLY A 49 -2.12 -0.16 -10.79
N ILE A 50 -3.44 0.08 -10.91
CA ILE A 50 -3.96 1.39 -11.32
C ILE A 50 -3.84 2.42 -10.20
N VAL A 51 -4.12 2.02 -8.95
CA VAL A 51 -4.01 2.91 -7.77
C VAL A 51 -2.55 3.34 -7.58
N ILE A 52 -1.63 2.37 -7.50
CA ILE A 52 -0.19 2.65 -7.33
C ILE A 52 0.34 3.42 -8.53
N GLY A 53 -0.04 3.06 -9.76
CA GLY A 53 0.43 3.72 -10.98
C GLY A 53 0.07 5.20 -11.03
N ILE A 54 -1.19 5.55 -10.72
CA ILE A 54 -1.64 6.95 -10.69
C ILE A 54 -0.95 7.72 -9.55
N THR A 55 -0.94 7.17 -8.34
CA THR A 55 -0.29 7.80 -7.19
C THR A 55 1.19 8.04 -7.45
N LEU A 56 1.92 7.04 -7.94
CA LEU A 56 3.35 7.15 -8.20
C LEU A 56 3.64 8.12 -9.34
N SER A 57 2.82 8.13 -10.40
CA SER A 57 2.96 9.09 -11.50
C SER A 57 2.84 10.53 -11.00
N PHE A 58 1.86 10.81 -10.14
CA PHE A 58 1.68 12.11 -9.53
C PHE A 58 2.90 12.50 -8.66
N LEU A 59 3.38 11.59 -7.81
CA LEU A 59 4.54 11.85 -6.96
C LEU A 59 5.82 12.10 -7.77
N ILE A 60 6.02 11.36 -8.87
CA ILE A 60 7.17 11.50 -9.76
C ILE A 60 7.21 12.89 -10.41
N ILE A 61 6.06 13.47 -10.79
CA ILE A 61 6.01 14.83 -11.38
C ILE A 61 6.74 15.85 -10.49
N PHE A 62 6.63 15.72 -9.16
CA PHE A 62 7.32 16.58 -8.21
C PHE A 62 8.73 16.08 -7.85
N ALA A 63 8.87 14.78 -7.59
CA ALA A 63 10.09 14.23 -7.00
C ALA A 63 11.21 13.95 -8.02
N LEU A 64 10.89 13.82 -9.31
CA LEU A 64 11.85 13.41 -10.34
C LEU A 64 13.05 14.37 -10.45
N ASN A 65 12.79 15.68 -10.55
CA ASN A 65 13.85 16.68 -10.69
C ASN A 65 14.60 16.99 -9.37
N LEU A 66 14.09 16.51 -8.23
CA LEU A 66 14.69 16.76 -6.92
C LEU A 66 15.56 15.58 -6.46
N THR A 67 15.07 14.35 -6.65
CA THR A 67 15.68 13.13 -6.08
C THR A 67 15.68 11.96 -7.05
N GLY A 68 15.26 12.14 -8.31
CA GLY A 68 15.02 11.03 -9.24
C GLY A 68 13.75 10.22 -8.92
N GLY A 69 13.01 10.60 -7.88
CA GLY A 69 11.69 10.06 -7.56
C GLY A 69 11.68 8.56 -7.27
N SER A 70 12.71 8.03 -6.59
CA SER A 70 12.78 6.58 -6.28
C SER A 70 11.57 6.09 -5.50
N LEU A 71 11.27 6.75 -4.37
CA LEU A 71 10.08 6.53 -3.54
C LEU A 71 9.90 5.07 -3.06
N ASN A 72 10.95 4.26 -3.17
CA ASN A 72 10.95 2.85 -2.81
C ASN A 72 12.39 2.38 -2.54
N PRO A 73 12.67 1.81 -1.34
CA PRO A 73 14.02 1.32 -1.02
C PRO A 73 14.57 0.30 -2.02
N ALA A 74 13.77 -0.69 -2.44
CA ALA A 74 14.20 -1.69 -3.41
C ALA A 74 14.53 -1.07 -4.79
N ARG A 75 13.78 -0.06 -5.22
CA ARG A 75 14.07 0.70 -6.45
C ARG A 75 15.37 1.51 -6.35
N SER A 76 15.78 1.94 -5.16
CA SER A 76 17.06 2.63 -4.94
C SER A 76 18.24 1.66 -4.77
N ILE A 77 18.05 0.57 -4.04
CA ILE A 77 19.11 -0.40 -3.74
C ILE A 77 19.62 -1.05 -5.03
N GLY A 78 18.71 -1.53 -5.89
CA GLY A 78 19.08 -2.24 -7.12
C GLY A 78 20.09 -1.48 -7.98
N PRO A 79 19.78 -0.25 -8.44
CA PRO A 79 20.72 0.57 -9.20
C PRO A 79 21.97 0.97 -8.42
N ALA A 80 21.86 1.23 -7.11
CA ALA A 80 23.01 1.61 -6.29
C ALA A 80 24.10 0.54 -6.28
N LEU A 81 23.73 -0.75 -6.24
CA LEU A 81 24.65 -1.88 -6.32
C LEU A 81 25.58 -1.82 -7.55
N PHE A 82 25.05 -1.35 -8.69
CA PHE A 82 25.79 -1.29 -9.95
C PHE A 82 26.45 0.07 -10.19
N ALA A 83 25.82 1.16 -9.73
CA ALA A 83 26.33 2.51 -9.92
C ALA A 83 27.52 2.83 -8.99
N GLY A 84 27.57 2.25 -7.79
CA GLY A 84 28.65 2.49 -6.84
C GLY A 84 28.71 3.94 -6.31
N GLY A 85 29.80 4.26 -5.60
CA GLY A 85 30.18 5.62 -5.24
C GLY A 85 29.10 6.41 -4.49
N SER A 86 28.73 7.57 -5.04
CA SER A 86 27.76 8.48 -4.43
C SER A 86 26.35 7.89 -4.30
N ALA A 87 25.96 6.94 -5.15
CA ALA A 87 24.64 6.30 -5.08
C ALA A 87 24.47 5.49 -3.78
N PHE A 88 25.51 4.77 -3.36
CA PHE A 88 25.51 4.09 -2.06
C PHE A 88 25.54 5.08 -0.89
N ALA A 89 26.33 6.15 -1.01
CA ALA A 89 26.46 7.15 0.04
C ALA A 89 25.13 7.84 0.39
N HIS A 90 24.22 7.99 -0.58
CA HIS A 90 22.90 8.59 -0.37
C HIS A 90 21.77 7.58 -0.15
N LEU A 91 22.07 6.27 -0.18
CA LEU A 91 21.06 5.22 -0.11
C LEU A 91 20.21 5.28 1.17
N TRP A 92 20.81 5.72 2.28
CA TRP A 92 20.14 5.89 3.56
C TRP A 92 18.93 6.84 3.47
N LEU A 93 18.98 7.88 2.64
CA LEU A 93 17.86 8.81 2.43
C LEU A 93 16.66 8.07 1.81
N TYR A 94 16.92 7.20 0.84
CA TYR A 94 15.89 6.42 0.16
C TYR A 94 15.36 5.24 0.95
N ILE A 95 16.00 4.91 2.09
CA ILE A 95 15.51 3.93 3.05
C ILE A 95 14.72 4.65 4.14
N LEU A 96 15.29 5.66 4.79
CA LEU A 96 14.66 6.29 5.95
C LEU A 96 13.50 7.23 5.56
N ALA A 97 13.61 8.00 4.48
CA ALA A 97 12.58 8.99 4.15
C ALA A 97 11.21 8.35 3.80
N PRO A 98 11.13 7.26 3.01
CA PRO A 98 9.85 6.58 2.79
C PRO A 98 9.21 6.03 4.07
N GLU A 99 10.00 5.43 4.97
CA GLU A 99 9.48 4.87 6.23
C GLU A 99 8.96 5.97 7.16
N VAL A 100 9.72 7.07 7.30
CA VAL A 100 9.26 8.25 8.06
C VAL A 100 7.99 8.83 7.44
N GLY A 101 7.92 8.93 6.10
CA GLY A 101 6.73 9.38 5.39
C GLY A 101 5.51 8.49 5.63
N ALA A 102 5.71 7.16 5.62
CA ALA A 102 4.65 6.19 5.90
C ALA A 102 4.13 6.30 7.34
N ILE A 103 5.04 6.45 8.31
CA ILE A 103 4.68 6.65 9.72
C ILE A 103 3.87 7.94 9.89
N LEU A 104 4.35 9.05 9.30
CA LEU A 104 3.64 10.33 9.35
C LEU A 104 2.27 10.25 8.68
N ALA A 105 2.15 9.56 7.54
CA ALA A 105 0.88 9.34 6.86
C ALA A 105 -0.10 8.51 7.72
N ALA A 106 0.39 7.49 8.42
CA ALA A 106 -0.42 6.69 9.34
C ALA A 106 -0.96 7.56 10.50
N PHE A 107 -0.11 8.37 11.12
CA PHE A 107 -0.54 9.32 12.15
C PHE A 107 -1.53 10.36 11.62
N PHE A 108 -1.26 10.91 10.44
CA PHE A 108 -2.13 11.88 9.79
C PHE A 108 -3.53 11.29 9.52
N SER A 109 -3.58 10.06 9.00
CA SER A 109 -4.84 9.34 8.78
C SER A 109 -5.61 9.14 10.09
N LYS A 110 -4.92 8.71 11.15
CA LYS A 110 -5.53 8.50 12.46
C LYS A 110 -6.16 9.78 13.02
N TYR A 111 -5.41 10.88 13.04
CA TYR A 111 -5.85 12.11 13.72
C TYR A 111 -6.74 13.00 12.87
N LEU A 112 -6.54 13.05 11.55
CA LEU A 112 -7.31 13.93 10.68
C LEU A 112 -8.55 13.26 10.10
N LEU A 113 -8.45 11.99 9.72
CA LEU A 113 -9.55 11.27 9.06
C LEU A 113 -10.42 10.48 10.05
N GLY A 114 -10.05 10.46 11.33
CA GLY A 114 -10.74 9.65 12.34
C GLY A 114 -10.70 8.16 12.02
N SER A 115 -9.67 7.72 11.30
CA SER A 115 -9.50 6.31 10.92
C SER A 115 -9.44 5.45 12.17
N GLU A 116 -10.46 4.61 12.38
CA GLU A 116 -10.53 3.64 13.47
C GLU A 116 -9.64 2.42 13.19
N TYR A 117 -8.33 2.65 13.26
CA TYR A 117 -7.30 1.63 13.49
C TYR A 117 -6.39 2.08 14.64
#